data_AF-A0A8J3MJS1-F1
#
_entry.id   AF-A0A8J3MJS1-F1
#
_cell.length_a   1.000
_cell.length_b   1.000
_cell.length_c   1.000
_cell.angle_alpha   90.00
_cell.angle_beta   90.00
_cell.angle_gamma   90.00
#
_symmetry.space_group_name_H-M   'P 1'
#
loop_
_entity.id
_entity.type
_entity.pdbx_description
1 polymer ?
#
loop_
_entity_poly.entity_id
_entity_poly.type
_entity_poly.pdbx_seq_one_letter_code
_entity_poly.pdbx_strand_id
1 'polypeptide(L)'
;MRTTDTQLAAWQDARAEIRHQARLATTFSSACLLGAVVVCGVLIGLGGADVSDGQAASAVLSGAVLMLVLAATGLAVVVGCDRRINRQLTRASALAEQLDLPVTGAPAQPGITMTLWIIHIIIGLLSLLILCGAAASLIR
;
A
#
# COMPACT_ATOMS: atom_id res chain seq x y z
N MET A 1 21.09 36.05 10.48
CA MET A 1 20.03 35.41 11.29
C MET A 1 18.87 34.87 10.45
N ARG A 2 18.41 35.50 9.36
CA ARG A 2 17.28 34.97 8.55
C ARG A 2 17.49 33.63 7.82
N THR A 3 18.72 33.27 7.46
CA THR A 3 19.01 32.09 6.61
C THR A 3 18.90 30.77 7.37
N THR A 4 19.37 30.74 8.62
CA THR A 4 19.30 29.56 9.49
C THR A 4 17.86 29.21 9.86
N ASP A 5 17.02 30.21 10.12
CA ASP A 5 15.61 30.01 10.44
C ASP A 5 14.84 29.41 9.26
N THR A 6 15.15 29.85 8.03
CA THR A 6 14.53 29.30 6.81
C THR A 6 14.96 27.87 6.51
N GLN A 7 16.22 27.52 6.79
CA GLN A 7 16.72 26.15 6.60
C GLN A 7 16.16 25.19 7.65
N LEU A 8 16.01 25.64 8.90
CA LEU A 8 15.40 24.86 9.96
C LEU A 8 13.91 24.58 9.66
N ALA A 9 13.17 25.58 9.18
CA ALA A 9 11.78 25.40 8.74
C ALA A 9 11.68 24.37 7.60
N ALA A 10 12.52 24.49 6.57
CA ALA A 10 12.56 23.53 5.46
C ALA A 10 12.89 22.10 5.91
N TRP A 11 13.76 21.94 6.91
CA TRP A 11 14.08 20.64 7.50
C TRP A 11 12.88 20.05 8.25
N GLN A 12 12.16 20.86 9.02
CA GLN A 12 10.95 20.44 9.73
C GLN A 12 9.84 20.04 8.76
N ASP A 13 9.64 20.80 7.68
CA ASP A 13 8.66 20.52 6.64
C ASP A 13 8.96 19.20 5.91
N ALA A 14 10.23 18.95 5.57
CA ALA A 14 10.63 17.68 4.95
C ALA A 14 10.31 16.47 5.87
N ARG A 15 10.50 16.60 7.19
CA ARG A 15 10.14 15.57 8.17
C ARG A 15 8.63 15.42 8.36
N ALA A 16 7.87 16.51 8.28
CA ALA A 16 6.41 16.45 8.31
C ALA A 16 5.87 15.72 7.08
N GLU A 17 6.40 16.01 5.89
CA GLU A 17 6.02 15.36 4.64
C GLU A 17 6.34 13.87 4.66
N ILE A 18 7.52 13.48 5.16
CA ILE A 18 7.88 12.07 5.38
C ILE A 18 6.84 11.34 6.22
N ARG A 19 6.46 11.90 7.37
CA ARG A 19 5.45 11.29 8.27
C ARG A 19 4.09 11.23 7.60
N HIS A 20 3.71 12.27 6.86
CA HIS A 20 2.46 12.31 6.13
C HIS A 20 2.39 11.22 5.05
N GLN A 21 3.43 11.10 4.22
CA GLN A 21 3.50 10.06 3.18
C GLN A 21 3.50 8.64 3.77
N ALA A 22 4.20 8.43 4.89
CA ALA A 22 4.16 7.15 5.59
C ALA A 22 2.74 6.82 6.09
N ARG A 23 2.02 7.78 6.67
CA ARG A 23 0.63 7.60 7.12
C ARG A 23 -0.34 7.38 5.96
N LEU A 24 -0.15 8.06 4.84
CA LEU A 24 -0.95 7.85 3.64
C LEU A 24 -0.79 6.42 3.14
N ALA A 25 0.46 5.96 3.00
CA ALA A 25 0.75 4.60 2.56
C ALA A 25 0.14 3.56 3.50
N THR A 26 0.30 3.69 4.82
CA THR A 26 -0.27 2.74 5.78
C THR A 26 -1.79 2.75 5.77
N THR A 27 -2.42 3.91 5.78
CA THR A 27 -3.90 4.04 5.80
C THR A 27 -4.51 3.44 4.54
N PHE A 28 -3.93 3.72 3.37
CA PHE A 28 -4.40 3.17 2.11
C PHE A 28 -4.22 1.65 2.07
N SER A 29 -3.06 1.15 2.51
CA SER A 29 -2.78 -0.29 2.59
C SER A 29 -3.77 -1.02 3.51
N SER A 30 -4.09 -0.43 4.66
CA SER A 30 -5.12 -0.97 5.58
C SER A 30 -6.50 -1.01 4.92
N ALA A 31 -6.88 0.03 4.17
CA ALA A 31 -8.14 0.05 3.45
C ALA A 31 -8.18 -1.03 2.35
N CYS A 32 -7.09 -1.22 1.58
CA CYS A 32 -6.97 -2.30 0.60
C CYS A 32 -7.09 -3.68 1.24
N LEU A 33 -6.43 -3.90 2.39
CA LEU A 33 -6.52 -5.16 3.12
C LEU A 33 -7.94 -5.43 3.62
N LEU A 34 -8.61 -4.44 4.21
CA LEU A 34 -10.01 -4.56 4.63
C LEU A 34 -10.93 -4.85 3.44
N GLY A 35 -10.74 -4.14 2.32
CA GLY A 35 -11.49 -4.39 1.09
C GLY A 35 -11.31 -5.82 0.58
N ALA A 36 -10.07 -6.33 0.58
CA ALA A 36 -9.78 -7.72 0.20
C ALA A 36 -10.45 -8.73 1.14
N VAL A 37 -10.43 -8.48 2.46
CA VAL A 37 -11.12 -9.33 3.45
C VAL A 37 -12.62 -9.36 3.21
N VAL A 38 -13.25 -8.21 2.95
CA VAL A 38 -14.68 -8.13 2.64
C VAL A 38 -15.01 -8.93 1.38
N VAL A 39 -14.23 -8.77 0.31
CA VAL A 39 -14.43 -9.52 -0.94
C VAL A 39 -14.31 -11.01 -0.68
N CYS A 40 -13.24 -11.46 -0.01
CA CYS A 40 -13.09 -12.87 0.36
C CYS A 40 -14.28 -13.39 1.19
N GLY A 41 -14.74 -12.64 2.18
CA GLY A 41 -15.90 -13.01 3.00
C GLY A 41 -17.18 -13.21 2.17
N VAL A 42 -17.44 -12.31 1.21
CA VAL A 42 -18.57 -12.44 0.28
C VAL A 42 -18.41 -13.67 -0.60
N LEU A 43 -17.22 -13.93 -1.15
CA LEU A 43 -16.96 -15.10 -1.99
C LEU A 43 -17.13 -16.42 -1.23
N ILE A 44 -16.68 -16.48 0.02
CA ILE A 44 -16.88 -17.65 0.90
C ILE A 44 -18.38 -17.85 1.18
N GLY A 45 -19.12 -16.76 1.45
CA GLY A 45 -20.56 -16.82 1.69
C GLY A 45 -21.35 -17.35 0.49
N LEU A 46 -20.94 -16.99 -0.74
CA LEU A 46 -21.54 -17.53 -1.97
C LEU A 46 -21.33 -19.04 -2.12
N GLY A 47 -20.21 -19.59 -1.61
CA GLY A 47 -19.97 -21.03 -1.62
C GLY A 47 -20.89 -21.83 -0.69
N GLY A 48 -21.60 -21.17 0.23
CA GLY A 48 -22.59 -21.78 1.13
C GLY A 48 -24.04 -21.48 0.77
N ALA A 49 -24.31 -20.73 -0.31
CA ALA A 49 -25.64 -20.38 -0.75
C ALA A 49 -26.08 -21.26 -1.93
N ASP A 50 -27.39 -21.52 -2.06
CA ASP A 50 -27.98 -22.18 -3.24
C ASP A 50 -28.00 -21.22 -4.43
N VAL A 51 -26.82 -20.94 -4.98
CA VAL A 51 -26.62 -20.11 -6.18
C VAL A 51 -26.34 -21.03 -7.35
N SER A 52 -26.85 -20.69 -8.54
CA SER A 52 -26.49 -21.45 -9.75
C SER A 52 -24.97 -21.37 -10.02
N ASP A 53 -24.37 -22.47 -10.48
CA ASP A 53 -22.92 -22.60 -10.70
C ASP A 53 -22.35 -21.47 -11.59
N GLY A 54 -23.09 -21.09 -12.64
CA GLY A 54 -22.69 -20.01 -13.54
C GLY A 54 -22.67 -18.63 -12.85
N GLN A 55 -23.62 -18.37 -11.95
CA GLN A 55 -23.66 -17.12 -11.18
C GLN A 55 -22.53 -17.07 -10.14
N ALA A 56 -22.30 -18.17 -9.43
CA ALA A 56 -21.22 -18.28 -8.45
C ALA A 56 -19.84 -18.06 -9.11
N ALA A 57 -19.58 -18.70 -10.25
CA ALA A 57 -18.32 -18.54 -10.97
C ALA A 57 -18.10 -17.09 -11.46
N SER A 58 -19.14 -16.43 -11.99
CA SER A 58 -19.05 -15.03 -12.42
C SER A 58 -18.76 -14.06 -11.27
N ALA A 59 -19.33 -14.31 -10.09
CA ALA A 59 -19.10 -13.52 -8.89
C ALA A 59 -17.67 -13.71 -8.35
N VAL A 60 -17.17 -14.95 -8.35
CA VAL A 60 -15.79 -15.27 -7.97
C VAL A 60 -14.78 -14.60 -8.89
N LEU A 61 -14.98 -14.66 -10.21
CA LEU A 61 -14.12 -13.95 -11.17
C LEU A 61 -14.13 -12.44 -10.95
N SER A 62 -15.31 -11.84 -10.74
CA SER A 62 -15.45 -10.40 -10.49
C SER A 62 -14.77 -9.99 -9.19
N GLY A 63 -14.92 -10.78 -8.12
CA GLY A 63 -14.25 -10.56 -6.84
C GLY A 63 -12.73 -10.68 -6.95
N ALA A 64 -12.23 -11.67 -7.68
CA ALA A 64 -10.79 -11.83 -7.93
C ALA A 64 -10.21 -10.63 -8.70
N VAL A 65 -10.87 -10.17 -9.76
CA VAL A 65 -10.45 -8.97 -10.51
C VAL A 65 -10.44 -7.73 -9.61
N LEU A 66 -11.46 -7.55 -8.77
CA LEU A 66 -11.51 -6.44 -7.83
C LEU A 66 -10.33 -6.48 -6.84
N MET A 67 -9.99 -7.64 -6.29
CA MET A 67 -8.82 -7.79 -5.41
C MET A 67 -7.50 -7.51 -6.13
N LEU A 68 -7.38 -7.91 -7.41
CA LEU A 68 -6.21 -7.59 -8.22
C LEU A 68 -6.04 -6.08 -8.43
N VAL A 69 -7.14 -5.36 -8.69
CA VAL A 69 -7.15 -3.90 -8.83
C VAL A 69 -6.78 -3.22 -7.51
N LEU A 70 -7.29 -3.72 -6.38
CA LEU A 70 -6.92 -3.22 -5.04
C LEU A 70 -5.42 -3.42 -4.77
N ALA A 71 -4.88 -4.60 -5.07
CA ALA A 71 -3.46 -4.90 -4.94
C ALA A 71 -2.59 -3.97 -5.79
N ALA A 72 -2.91 -3.83 -7.08
CA ALA A 72 -2.15 -3.02 -8.01
C ALA A 72 -2.18 -1.53 -7.64
N THR A 73 -3.35 -1.02 -7.27
CA THR A 73 -3.54 0.38 -6.89
C THR A 73 -2.81 0.68 -5.58
N GLY A 74 -2.95 -0.19 -4.58
CA GLY A 74 -2.26 -0.04 -3.31
C GLY A 74 -0.73 -0.13 -3.46
N LEU A 75 -0.23 -1.03 -4.30
CA LEU A 75 1.20 -1.07 -4.63
C LEU A 75 1.67 0.23 -5.28
N ALA A 76 0.91 0.78 -6.23
CA ALA A 76 1.24 2.06 -6.88
C ALA A 76 1.31 3.23 -5.89
N VAL A 77 0.37 3.29 -4.94
CA VAL A 77 0.38 4.28 -3.86
C VAL A 77 1.63 4.12 -3.00
N VAL A 78 1.94 2.90 -2.55
CA VAL A 78 3.11 2.64 -1.70
C VAL A 78 4.42 2.98 -2.42
N VAL A 79 4.56 2.62 -3.70
CA VAL A 79 5.72 3.00 -4.54
C VAL A 79 5.82 4.52 -4.68
N GLY A 80 4.69 5.20 -4.89
CA GLY A 80 4.63 6.66 -4.99
C GLY A 80 5.07 7.35 -3.70
N CYS A 81 4.55 6.88 -2.56
CA CYS A 81 4.92 7.38 -1.23
C CYS A 81 6.41 7.11 -0.94
N ASP A 82 6.93 5.92 -1.23
CA ASP A 82 8.34 5.55 -1.04
C ASP A 82 9.28 6.48 -1.85
N ARG A 83 8.97 6.75 -3.12
CA ARG A 83 9.74 7.70 -3.93
C ARG A 83 9.74 9.11 -3.35
N ARG A 84 8.60 9.58 -2.83
CA ARG A 84 8.50 10.91 -2.19
C ARG A 84 9.27 10.97 -0.88
N ILE A 85 9.12 9.93 -0.07
CA ILE A 85 9.86 9.72 1.17
C ILE A 85 11.37 9.78 0.92
N ASN A 86 11.88 9.00 -0.04
CA ASN A 86 13.30 8.94 -0.34
C ASN A 86 13.84 10.30 -0.79
N ARG A 87 13.08 11.05 -1.61
CA ARG A 87 13.45 12.43 -1.99
C ARG A 87 13.52 13.37 -0.78
N GLN A 88 12.57 13.29 0.13
CA GLN A 88 12.54 14.16 1.31
C GLN A 88 13.58 13.75 2.35
N LEU A 89 13.92 12.46 2.46
CA LEU A 89 15.03 11.99 3.27
C LEU A 89 16.35 12.60 2.82
N THR A 90 16.64 12.55 1.52
CA THR A 90 17.87 13.15 0.96
C THR A 90 17.94 14.66 1.21
N ARG A 91 16.80 15.36 1.11
CA ARG A 91 16.73 16.80 1.43
C ARG A 91 16.92 17.06 2.92
N ALA A 92 16.24 16.31 3.77
CA ALA A 92 16.32 16.45 5.22
C ALA A 92 17.73 16.10 5.74
N SER A 93 18.41 15.11 5.14
CA SER A 93 19.79 14.76 5.52
C SER A 93 20.78 15.86 5.14
N ALA A 94 20.67 16.41 3.92
CA ALA A 94 21.53 17.52 3.49
C ALA A 94 21.32 18.77 4.36
N LEU A 95 20.07 19.08 4.74
CA LEU A 95 19.76 20.18 5.65
C LEU A 95 20.22 19.91 7.08
N ALA A 96 20.13 18.66 7.56
CA ALA A 96 20.62 18.29 8.87
C ALA A 96 22.14 18.47 9.00
N GLU A 97 22.89 18.09 7.97
CA GLU A 97 24.34 18.29 7.91
C GLU A 97 24.71 19.79 7.90
N GLN A 98 23.99 20.60 7.12
CA GLN A 98 24.21 22.06 7.08
C GLN A 98 23.89 22.77 8.41
N LEU A 99 22.99 22.20 9.21
CA LEU A 99 22.53 22.77 10.47
C LEU A 99 23.13 22.11 11.71
N ASP A 100 24.07 21.16 11.54
CA ASP A 100 24.66 20.34 12.60
C ASP A 100 23.60 19.70 13.53
N LEU A 101 22.49 19.23 12.93
CA LEU A 101 21.38 18.61 13.66
C LEU A 101 21.66 17.13 13.91
N PRO A 102 21.29 16.59 15.10
CA PRO A 102 21.55 15.20 15.43
C PRO A 102 20.81 14.24 14.49
N VAL A 103 21.54 13.24 13.99
CA VAL A 103 21.05 12.19 13.06
C VAL A 103 19.91 11.36 13.67
N THR A 104 19.75 11.36 15.00
CA THR A 104 18.61 10.75 15.70
C THR A 104 17.25 11.39 15.36
N GLY A 105 17.24 12.55 14.70
CA GLY A 105 16.05 13.14 14.10
C GLY A 105 15.64 12.50 12.76
N ALA A 106 16.51 11.71 12.12
CA ALA A 106 16.21 11.06 10.85
C ALA A 106 15.08 10.02 11.06
N PRO A 107 14.01 10.07 10.26
CA PRO A 107 12.93 9.09 10.39
C PRO A 107 13.47 7.72 9.97
N ALA A 108 13.49 6.76 10.90
CA ALA A 108 13.78 5.36 10.60
C ALA A 108 12.75 4.85 9.58
N GLN A 109 13.18 4.69 8.32
CA GLN A 109 12.28 4.44 7.20
C GLN A 109 12.40 3.13 6.40
N PRO A 110 13.39 2.23 6.58
CA PRO A 110 13.47 1.07 5.69
C PRO A 110 12.44 -0.04 5.99
N GLY A 111 11.86 -0.11 7.20
CA GLY A 111 11.00 -1.24 7.59
C GLY A 111 9.56 -1.18 7.07
N ILE A 112 8.95 0.01 7.03
CA ILE A 112 7.50 0.14 6.76
C ILE A 112 7.18 -0.12 5.30
N THR A 113 8.00 0.38 4.36
CA THR A 113 7.73 0.23 2.94
C THR A 113 7.83 -1.23 2.50
N MET A 114 8.80 -2.01 2.99
CA MET A 114 8.89 -3.44 2.67
C MET A 114 7.65 -4.24 3.12
N THR A 115 7.16 -4.01 4.34
CA THR A 115 5.93 -4.67 4.83
C THR A 115 4.71 -4.33 3.97
N LEU A 116 4.55 -3.05 3.59
CA LEU A 116 3.43 -2.63 2.76
C LEU A 116 3.50 -3.23 1.35
N TRP A 117 4.69 -3.37 0.76
CA TRP A 117 4.84 -4.06 -0.52
C TRP A 117 4.40 -5.53 -0.43
N ILE A 118 4.83 -6.24 0.62
CA ILE A 118 4.48 -7.64 0.86
C ILE A 118 2.96 -7.82 0.92
N ILE A 119 2.24 -6.93 1.63
CA ILE A 119 0.77 -6.99 1.73
C ILE A 119 0.12 -6.98 0.33
N HIS A 120 0.51 -6.04 -0.53
CA HIS A 120 -0.11 -5.92 -1.86
C HIS A 120 0.29 -7.07 -2.79
N ILE A 121 1.52 -7.57 -2.67
CA ILE A 121 1.94 -8.77 -3.41
C ILE A 121 1.10 -9.97 -3.00
N ILE A 122 0.85 -10.17 -1.70
CA ILE A 122 0.03 -11.28 -1.20
C ILE A 122 -1.41 -11.16 -1.71
N ILE A 123 -2.03 -9.97 -1.61
CA ILE A 123 -3.39 -9.75 -2.13
C ILE A 123 -3.44 -10.06 -3.63
N GLY A 124 -2.45 -9.61 -4.41
CA GLY A 124 -2.34 -9.88 -5.83
C GLY A 124 -2.20 -11.37 -6.15
N LEU A 125 -1.30 -12.08 -5.46
CA LEU A 125 -1.09 -13.52 -5.66
C LEU A 125 -2.34 -14.34 -5.31
N LEU A 126 -3.01 -14.01 -4.19
CA LEU A 126 -4.27 -14.65 -3.81
C LEU A 126 -5.35 -14.42 -4.86
N SER A 127 -5.45 -13.20 -5.40
CA SER A 127 -6.42 -12.90 -6.45
C SER A 127 -6.18 -13.71 -7.74
N LEU A 128 -4.93 -13.91 -8.14
CA LEU A 128 -4.57 -14.73 -9.30
C LEU A 128 -4.92 -16.20 -9.07
N LEU A 129 -4.65 -16.73 -7.87
CA LEU A 129 -5.00 -18.12 -7.53
C LEU A 129 -6.52 -18.34 -7.62
N ILE A 130 -7.31 -17.41 -7.10
CA ILE A 130 -8.78 -17.48 -7.16
C ILE A 130 -9.26 -17.39 -8.62
N LEU A 131 -8.70 -16.48 -9.41
CA LEU A 131 -9.04 -16.30 -10.82
C LEU A 131 -8.77 -17.58 -11.63
N CYS A 132 -7.58 -18.18 -11.46
CA CYS A 132 -7.21 -19.43 -12.11
C CYS A 132 -8.10 -20.60 -11.69
N GLY A 133 -8.44 -20.70 -10.40
CA GLY A 133 -9.34 -21.73 -9.89
C GLY A 133 -10.74 -21.64 -10.49
N ALA A 134 -11.32 -20.43 -10.53
CA ALA A 134 -12.65 -20.20 -11.10
C ALA A 134 -12.70 -20.39 -12.61
N ALA A 135 -11.63 -19.99 -13.33
CA ALA A 135 -11.53 -20.24 -14.77
C ALA A 135 -11.42 -21.74 -15.08
N ALA A 136 -10.66 -22.50 -14.28
CA ALA A 136 -10.52 -23.94 -14.45
C ALA A 136 -11.83 -24.70 -14.20
N SER A 137 -12.69 -24.24 -13.27
CA SER A 137 -13.99 -24.86 -13.02
C SER A 137 -15.02 -24.60 -14.11
N LEU A 138 -14.86 -23.56 -14.93
CA LEU A 138 -15.79 -23.23 -16.03
C LEU A 138 -15.54 -24.03 -17.32
N ILE A 139 -14.39 -24.70 -17.42
CA ILE A 139 -13.96 -25.44 -18.63
C ILE A 139 -14.17 -26.97 -18.44
N ARG A 140 -14.59 -27.41 -17.25
CA ARG A 140 -14.98 -28.80 -16.96
C ARG A 140 -16.49 -28.96 -17.08
#